data_AF-A0A359KHK0-F1
#
_entry.id   AF-A0A359KHK0-F1
#
_cell.length_a   1.000
_cell.length_b   1.000
_cell.length_c   1.000
_cell.angle_alpha   90.00
_cell.angle_beta   90.00
_cell.angle_gamma   90.00
#
_symmetry.space_group_name_H-M   'P 1'
#
loop_
_entity.id
_entity.type
_entity.pdbx_description
1 polymer ?
#
loop_
_entity_poly.entity_id
_entity_poly.type
_entity_poly.pdbx_seq_one_letter_code
_entity_poly.pdbx_strand_id
1 'polypeptide(L)'
;QLAVVLEGHRADLVLSDMAPNLSGIPTADAARMEHLIDLAIEFSQMHLKPSGALLVKCFKDMGFTQIVEKFRTEFKTVKQIKPKASRDKSSEIFLLGRGLKNPVEYKSAVSGHPTLDI
;
A
#
# COMPACT_ATOMS: atom_id res chain seq x y z
N GLN A 1 11.18 10.17 10.37
CA GLN A 1 11.84 10.76 9.18
C GLN A 1 10.82 11.16 8.10
N LEU A 2 9.93 10.28 7.63
CA LEU A 2 8.92 10.63 6.61
C LEU A 2 8.01 11.82 6.98
N ALA A 3 7.47 11.86 8.20
CA ALA A 3 6.59 12.95 8.64
C ALA A 3 7.28 14.33 8.64
N VAL A 4 8.60 14.36 8.83
CA VAL A 4 9.40 15.60 8.78
C VAL A 4 9.51 16.08 7.33
N VAL A 5 9.80 15.17 6.40
CA VAL A 5 9.89 15.47 4.96
C VAL A 5 8.54 15.92 4.39
N LEU A 6 7.45 15.34 4.90
CA LEU A 6 6.10 15.73 4.49
C LEU A 6 5.53 16.91 5.29
N GLU A 7 6.29 17.49 6.23
CA GLU A 7 5.84 18.61 7.08
C GLU A 7 4.49 18.33 7.77
N GLY A 8 4.31 17.09 8.25
CA GLY A 8 3.05 16.65 8.86
C GLY A 8 1.90 16.37 7.88
N HIS A 9 2.09 16.59 6.58
CA HIS A 9 1.10 16.25 5.56
C HIS A 9 1.03 14.73 5.34
N ARG A 10 -0.16 14.26 4.97
CA ARG A 10 -0.40 12.89 4.53
C ARG A 10 -0.26 12.79 3.01
N ALA A 11 0.15 11.62 2.54
CA ALA A 11 0.35 11.33 1.12
C ALA A 11 -0.99 11.17 0.37
N ASP A 12 -1.01 11.59 -0.89
CA ASP A 12 -2.12 11.33 -1.81
C ASP A 12 -2.03 9.92 -2.42
N LEU A 13 -0.80 9.42 -2.61
CA LEU A 13 -0.51 8.13 -3.24
C LEU A 13 0.63 7.43 -2.51
N VAL A 14 0.45 6.15 -2.25
CA VAL A 14 1.51 5.20 -1.90
C VAL A 14 1.66 4.23 -3.08
N LEU A 15 2.88 4.06 -3.55
CA LEU A 15 3.24 3.11 -4.60
C LEU A 15 4.18 2.06 -4.01
N SER A 16 3.78 0.79 -4.04
CA SER A 16 4.67 -0.33 -3.71
C SER A 16 4.97 -1.13 -4.97
N ASP A 17 6.23 -1.10 -5.40
CA ASP A 17 6.75 -1.94 -6.47
C ASP A 17 7.60 -3.10 -5.91
N MET A 18 7.38 -3.47 -4.65
CA MET A 18 8.11 -4.56 -4.00
C MET A 18 7.71 -5.91 -4.61
N ALA A 19 8.69 -6.81 -4.75
CA ALA A 19 8.48 -8.21 -5.09
C ALA A 19 9.35 -9.07 -4.16
N PRO A 20 8.86 -10.24 -3.72
CA PRO A 20 9.66 -11.12 -2.90
C PRO A 20 10.71 -11.84 -3.76
N ASN A 21 11.80 -12.27 -3.13
CA ASN A 21 12.69 -13.25 -3.75
C ASN A 21 11.91 -14.56 -3.94
N LEU A 22 11.79 -14.99 -5.20
CA LEU A 22 11.05 -16.20 -5.55
C LEU A 22 11.90 -17.42 -5.25
N SER A 23 11.31 -18.35 -4.49
CA SER A 23 11.91 -19.65 -4.19
C SER A 23 11.54 -20.71 -5.22
N GLY A 24 10.47 -20.50 -5.98
CA GLY A 24 9.86 -21.51 -6.83
C GLY A 24 8.89 -22.44 -6.10
N ILE A 25 8.73 -22.28 -4.77
CA ILE A 25 7.73 -22.99 -3.98
C ILE A 25 6.47 -22.11 -3.91
N PRO A 26 5.36 -22.47 -4.58
CA PRO A 26 4.22 -21.57 -4.76
C PRO A 26 3.60 -21.07 -3.44
N THR A 27 3.48 -21.94 -2.44
CA THR A 27 2.91 -21.59 -1.13
C THR A 27 3.78 -20.60 -0.36
N ALA A 28 5.10 -20.79 -0.39
CA ALA A 28 6.05 -19.90 0.26
C ALA A 28 6.13 -18.55 -0.47
N ASP A 29 6.09 -18.55 -1.81
CA ASP A 29 6.10 -17.34 -2.62
C ASP A 29 4.80 -16.53 -2.42
N ALA A 30 3.65 -17.21 -2.35
CA ALA A 30 2.37 -16.57 -2.02
C ALA A 30 2.37 -15.94 -0.63
N ALA A 31 2.85 -16.65 0.41
CA ALA A 31 2.93 -16.10 1.76
C ALA A 31 3.88 -14.88 1.85
N ARG A 32 5.00 -14.91 1.13
CA ARG A 32 5.92 -13.76 1.07
C ARG A 32 5.30 -12.57 0.34
N MET A 33 4.58 -12.82 -0.75
CA MET A 33 3.85 -11.75 -1.45
C MET A 33 2.79 -11.14 -0.54
N GLU A 34 2.00 -11.98 0.12
CA GLU A 34 0.97 -11.54 1.07
C GLU A 34 1.57 -10.66 2.18
N HIS A 35 2.72 -11.04 2.74
CA HIS A 35 3.40 -10.25 3.76
C HIS A 35 3.80 -8.86 3.26
N LEU A 36 4.34 -8.73 2.03
CA LEU A 36 4.68 -7.43 1.44
C LEU A 36 3.44 -6.55 1.23
N ILE A 37 2.32 -7.18 0.86
CA ILE A 37 1.04 -6.49 0.69
C ILE A 37 0.52 -5.97 2.03
N ASP A 38 0.62 -6.77 3.10
CA ASP A 38 0.21 -6.36 4.45
C ASP A 38 0.99 -5.14 4.92
N LEU A 39 2.32 -5.14 4.74
CA LEU A 39 3.16 -3.98 5.07
C LEU A 39 2.78 -2.74 4.26
N ALA A 40 2.43 -2.90 2.98
CA ALA A 40 2.01 -1.77 2.13
C ALA A 40 0.65 -1.20 2.55
N ILE A 41 -0.29 -2.05 2.97
CA ILE A 41 -1.58 -1.65 3.52
C ILE A 41 -1.40 -0.91 4.84
N GLU A 42 -0.64 -1.47 5.78
CA GLU A 42 -0.38 -0.88 7.10
C GLU A 42 0.25 0.51 6.96
N PHE A 43 1.29 0.62 6.12
CA PHE A 43 1.91 1.90 5.80
C PHE A 43 0.90 2.90 5.23
N SER A 44 0.02 2.44 4.36
CA SER A 44 -1.01 3.29 3.74
C SER A 44 -2.05 3.79 4.73
N GLN A 45 -2.48 2.97 5.68
CA GLN A 45 -3.43 3.39 6.73
C GLN A 45 -2.84 4.52 7.59
N MET A 46 -1.54 4.46 7.89
CA MET A 46 -0.85 5.47 8.69
C MET A 46 -0.57 6.76 7.91
N HIS A 47 -0.24 6.67 6.62
CA HIS A 47 0.37 7.77 5.88
C HIS A 47 -0.50 8.35 4.76
N LEU A 48 -1.54 7.67 4.29
CA LEU A 48 -2.44 8.25 3.28
C LEU A 48 -3.44 9.22 3.89
N LYS A 49 -3.82 10.22 3.07
CA LYS A 49 -5.06 10.97 3.28
C LYS A 49 -6.25 10.00 3.24
N PRO A 50 -7.39 10.31 3.89
CA PRO A 50 -8.60 9.49 3.78
C PRO A 50 -9.07 9.23 2.34
N SER A 51 -8.84 10.19 1.44
CA SER A 51 -9.15 10.11 0.01
C SER A 51 -8.02 9.54 -0.86
N GLY A 52 -6.87 9.21 -0.25
CA GLY A 52 -5.67 8.77 -0.96
C GLY A 52 -5.80 7.38 -1.57
N ALA A 53 -4.74 6.95 -2.25
CA ALA A 53 -4.70 5.68 -2.95
C ALA A 53 -3.43 4.88 -2.66
N LEU A 54 -3.57 3.56 -2.70
CA LEU A 54 -2.47 2.60 -2.69
C LEU A 54 -2.46 1.87 -4.03
N LEU A 55 -1.33 1.92 -4.73
CA LEU A 55 -1.05 1.08 -5.90
C LEU A 55 0.06 0.09 -5.53
N VAL A 56 -0.22 -1.21 -5.62
CA VAL A 56 0.77 -2.25 -5.33
C VAL A 56 0.97 -3.17 -6.52
N LYS A 57 2.21 -3.62 -6.73
CA LYS A 57 2.54 -4.73 -7.60
C LYS A 57 2.20 -6.05 -6.91
N CYS A 58 1.56 -6.97 -7.64
CA CYS A 58 1.29 -8.34 -7.23
C CYS A 58 1.45 -9.29 -8.44
N PHE A 59 1.36 -10.59 -8.18
CA PHE A 59 1.32 -11.62 -9.22
C PHE A 59 0.03 -12.42 -9.12
N LYS A 60 -0.65 -12.65 -10.26
CA LYS A 60 -1.97 -13.32 -10.29
C LYS A 60 -1.95 -14.74 -9.71
N ASP A 61 -0.82 -15.41 -9.78
CA ASP A 61 -0.56 -16.78 -9.34
C ASP A 61 -0.17 -16.89 -7.85
N MET A 62 -0.10 -15.78 -7.11
CA MET A 62 0.37 -15.73 -5.73
C MET A 62 -0.68 -15.20 -4.76
N GLY A 63 -1.71 -16.01 -4.45
CA GLY A 63 -2.72 -15.65 -3.42
C GLY A 63 -3.58 -14.44 -3.78
N PHE A 64 -3.77 -14.19 -5.08
CA PHE A 64 -4.36 -12.94 -5.57
C PHE A 64 -5.78 -12.68 -5.05
N THR A 65 -6.61 -13.72 -4.91
CA THR A 65 -7.97 -13.57 -4.38
C THR A 65 -7.95 -13.04 -2.94
N GLN A 66 -7.10 -13.60 -2.07
CA GLN A 66 -6.95 -13.16 -0.68
C GLN A 66 -6.47 -11.70 -0.62
N ILE A 67 -5.52 -11.33 -1.48
CA ILE A 67 -5.03 -9.95 -1.59
C ILE A 67 -6.15 -8.99 -2.02
N VAL A 68 -7.00 -9.37 -2.98
CA VAL A 68 -8.14 -8.55 -3.40
C VAL A 68 -9.14 -8.35 -2.26
N GLU A 69 -9.43 -9.39 -1.48
CA GLU A 69 -10.33 -9.28 -0.32
C GLU A 69 -9.77 -8.36 0.77
N LYS A 70 -8.46 -8.43 1.07
CA LYS A 70 -7.80 -7.47 1.97
C LYS A 70 -8.00 -6.04 1.49
N PHE A 71 -7.78 -5.78 0.20
CA PHE A 71 -8.02 -4.46 -0.40
C PHE A 71 -9.48 -4.02 -0.28
N ARG A 72 -10.43 -4.95 -0.45
CA ARG A 72 -11.86 -4.64 -0.31
C ARG A 72 -12.24 -4.32 1.13
N THR A 73 -11.56 -4.89 2.12
CA THR A 73 -11.77 -4.53 3.53
C THR A 73 -11.27 -3.12 3.83
N GLU A 74 -10.15 -2.71 3.22
CA GLU A 74 -9.45 -1.46 3.56
C GLU A 74 -9.81 -0.25 2.70
N PHE A 75 -10.20 -0.46 1.43
CA PHE A 75 -10.43 0.61 0.47
C PHE A 75 -11.86 0.65 -0.06
N LYS A 76 -12.36 1.85 -0.34
CA LYS A 76 -13.71 2.09 -0.88
C LYS A 76 -13.87 1.53 -2.29
N THR A 77 -12.83 1.63 -3.11
CA THR A 77 -12.82 1.04 -4.46
C THR A 77 -11.52 0.28 -4.69
N VAL A 78 -11.62 -0.82 -5.42
CA VAL A 78 -10.49 -1.69 -5.77
C VAL A 78 -10.51 -1.94 -7.27
N LYS A 79 -9.39 -1.68 -7.95
CA LYS A 79 -9.24 -1.93 -9.40
C LYS A 79 -7.98 -2.74 -9.67
N GLN A 80 -8.11 -3.74 -10.53
CA GLN A 80 -6.99 -4.51 -11.05
C GLN A 80 -6.49 -3.87 -12.34
N ILE A 81 -5.18 -3.65 -12.46
CA ILE A 81 -4.57 -2.93 -13.59
C ILE A 81 -3.44 -3.79 -14.14
N LYS A 82 -3.58 -4.24 -15.39
CA LYS A 82 -2.48 -4.85 -16.15
C LYS A 82 -1.75 -3.72 -16.88
N PRO A 83 -0.45 -3.46 -16.60
CA PRO A 83 0.28 -2.41 -17.30
C PRO A 83 0.40 -2.75 -18.79
N LYS A 84 0.18 -1.76 -19.67
CA LYS A 84 0.43 -1.90 -21.12
C LYS A 84 1.89 -2.26 -21.43
N ALA A 85 2.82 -1.87 -20.56
CA ALA A 85 4.25 -2.16 -20.68
C ALA A 85 4.64 -3.55 -20.16
N SER A 86 3.74 -4.28 -19.49
CA SER A 86 4.04 -5.62 -19.00
C SER A 86 4.05 -6.61 -20.17
N ARG A 87 5.04 -7.51 -20.20
CA ARG A 87 5.11 -8.58 -21.21
C ARG A 87 3.87 -9.47 -21.12
N ASP A 88 3.38 -9.98 -22.25
CA ASP A 88 2.20 -10.84 -22.33
C ASP A 88 2.28 -12.09 -21.43
N LYS A 89 3.50 -12.63 -21.24
CA LYS A 89 3.75 -13.81 -20.40
C LYS A 89 3.91 -13.51 -18.91
N SER A 90 3.98 -12.24 -18.50
CA SER A 90 4.16 -11.88 -17.09
C SER A 90 2.84 -12.07 -16.32
N SER A 91 2.90 -12.71 -15.14
CA SER A 91 1.77 -12.76 -14.20
C SER A 91 1.59 -11.47 -13.40
N GLU A 92 2.45 -10.47 -13.62
CA GLU A 92 2.42 -9.18 -12.92
C GLU A 92 1.11 -8.43 -13.17
N ILE A 93 0.53 -7.92 -12.10
CA ILE A 93 -0.65 -7.08 -12.08
C ILE A 93 -0.48 -6.04 -10.98
N PHE A 94 -1.06 -4.86 -11.18
CA PHE A 94 -1.15 -3.87 -10.13
C PHE A 94 -2.55 -3.87 -9.53
N LEU A 95 -2.63 -3.78 -8.21
CA LEU A 95 -3.88 -3.61 -7.49
C LEU A 95 -3.97 -2.19 -6.94
N LEU A 96 -5.07 -1.51 -7.25
CA LEU A 96 -5.31 -0.12 -6.88
C LEU A 96 -6.46 -0.02 -5.91
N GLY A 97 -6.15 0.26 -4.65
CA GLY A 97 -7.11 0.65 -3.62
C GLY A 97 -7.24 2.17 -3.56
N ARG A 98 -8.47 2.70 -3.58
CA ARG A 98 -8.71 4.14 -3.39
C ARG A 98 -9.70 4.42 -2.28
N GLY A 99 -9.38 5.44 -1.50
CA GLY A 99 -10.16 5.93 -0.37
C GLY A 99 -10.13 4.94 0.78
N LEU A 100 -9.52 5.31 1.90
CA LEU A 100 -9.52 4.47 3.10
C LEU A 100 -10.95 4.33 3.63
N LYS A 101 -11.34 3.11 4.02
CA LYS A 101 -12.62 2.84 4.70
C LYS A 101 -12.56 3.25 6.17
N ASN A 102 -11.44 2.97 6.83
CA ASN A 102 -11.22 3.26 8.24
C ASN A 102 -9.99 4.17 8.42
N PRO A 103 -10.05 5.45 7.98
CA PRO A 103 -8.92 6.35 8.15
C PRO A 103 -8.67 6.63 9.64
N VAL A 104 -7.43 6.43 10.09
CA VAL A 104 -7.03 6.84 11.44
C VAL A 104 -7.01 8.36 11.51
N GLU A 105 -7.71 8.96 12.48
CA GLU A 105 -7.62 10.39 12.71
C GLU A 105 -6.18 10.79 13.05
N TYR A 106 -5.61 11.73 12.28
CA TYR A 106 -4.36 12.36 12.63
C TYR A 106 -4.66 13.59 13.48
N LYS A 107 -4.29 13.55 14.77
CA LYS A 107 -4.16 14.80 15.53
C LYS A 107 -2.92 15.51 15.01
N SER A 108 -3.13 16.57 14.24
CA SER A 108 -2.05 17.45 13.77
C SER A 108 -1.26 17.96 14.99
N ALA A 109 -0.02 17.53 15.12
CA ALA A 109 0.93 18.12 16.05
C ALA A 109 1.65 19.29 15.34
N VAL A 110 0.89 20.25 14.83
CA VAL A 110 1.44 21.55 14.39
C VAL A 110 0.50 22.65 14.88
N SER A 111 0.54 22.88 16.19
CA SER A 111 0.19 24.17 16.79
C SER A 111 1.27 24.49 17.82
N GLY A 112 2.28 25.24 17.41
CA GLY A 112 3.31 25.77 18.30
C GLY A 112 4.72 25.41 17.86
N HIS A 113 5.50 26.43 17.51
CA HIS A 113 6.95 26.39 17.65
C HIS A 113 7.32 25.83 19.03
N PRO A 114 8.22 24.83 19.15
CA PRO A 114 8.81 24.53 20.44
C PRO A 114 9.89 25.59 20.70
N THR A 115 9.63 26.48 21.66
CA THR A 115 10.73 27.10 22.42
C THR A 115 11.48 25.96 23.12
N LEU A 116 12.79 25.90 22.89
CA LEU A 116 13.70 25.08 23.65
C LEU A 116 13.71 25.58 25.09
N ASP A 117 13.13 24.81 26.00
CA ASP A 117 13.48 24.86 27.42
C ASP A 117 14.10 23.50 27.79
N ILE A 118 15.43 23.53 27.87
CA ILE A 118 16.44 22.71 28.56
C ILE A 118 17.67 22.56 27.66
#